data_AF-A0A835M6L6-F1
#
_entry.id   AF-A0A835M6L6-F1
#
_cell.length_a   1.000
_cell.length_b   1.000
_cell.length_c   1.000
_cell.angle_alpha   90.00
_cell.angle_beta   90.00
_cell.angle_gamma   90.00
#
_symmetry.space_group_name_H-M   'P 1'
#
loop_
_entity.id
_entity.type
_entity.pdbx_description
1 polymer ?
#
loop_
_entity_poly.entity_id
_entity_poly.type
_entity_poly.pdbx_seq_one_letter_code
_entity_poly.pdbx_strand_id
1 'polypeptide(L)'
;MSEFKIVLFYHEERESWDMNTPEKIEAAGRKKEEGNAGKFIEYDTNFSEKEKKQSKVLKVSCNRTMQPCKLKLKDYKSREAFAQRLDGQISPNLFNISLEYLRLNGNQFTGIIPNLTPSKFSSLQTLDLSRNRISGEIPTWIGPLPSCLNLPNLQYMHLQVNNLTGLMPEALLKTPNLVTLDLKHNNLSGSIPNWLALLSNLRIILLKGNYLSGSIPHEFCQLNKILILDLSHNAFIGPIPACFSNTTFGKNGTVEPSFADQIFFSFGRSTYRYPNHFDGDRELILLEQYEEQEEVDFVTKSRSDSYRGDILNYMAGMDLSCNEFTGDIPPELGALIAIRALNLSNNQLTGSIPKSLADLKQLESMDLSHNKLSGQIPSELIGINTLEVFIVAYNNLSGRVPDKAQFSTFDVSSYEGNPSLCGLPLQKCNTSKDSVISVTLRQAGLAQKFGIDPISFLSSFAATYVVYLLGFVIVLYVNPNWRGLWFNFIDACLSFIFPFCSK
;
A
#
# COMPACT_ATOMS: atom_id res chain seq x y z
N MET A 1 26.86 -23.47 -6.42
CA MET A 1 26.72 -22.20 -7.18
C MET A 1 25.83 -22.52 -8.36
N SER A 2 24.55 -22.17 -8.28
CA SER A 2 23.62 -22.30 -9.39
C SER A 2 23.70 -21.02 -10.22
N GLU A 3 24.41 -21.07 -11.35
CA GLU A 3 24.26 -20.06 -12.40
C GLU A 3 22.84 -20.17 -12.96
N PHE A 4 21.95 -19.27 -12.54
CA PHE A 4 20.61 -19.22 -13.11
C PHE A 4 20.62 -18.40 -14.40
N LYS A 5 20.40 -19.09 -15.53
CA LYS A 5 20.12 -18.45 -16.82
C LYS A 5 18.68 -17.95 -16.80
N ILE A 6 18.50 -16.63 -16.95
CA ILE A 6 17.20 -16.03 -17.27
C ILE A 6 16.88 -16.38 -18.72
N VAL A 7 16.08 -17.42 -18.94
CA VAL A 7 15.66 -17.84 -20.29
C VAL A 7 14.44 -17.02 -20.71
N LEU A 8 14.63 -16.12 -21.68
CA LEU A 8 13.56 -15.44 -22.38
C LEU A 8 13.06 -16.37 -23.50
N PHE A 9 11.79 -16.76 -23.49
CA PHE A 9 11.19 -17.52 -24.57
C PHE A 9 10.59 -16.57 -25.62
N TYR A 10 11.06 -16.67 -26.86
CA TYR A 10 10.49 -16.02 -28.03
C TYR A 10 9.90 -17.06 -28.98
N HIS A 11 8.79 -16.74 -29.66
CA HIS A 11 8.07 -17.69 -30.50
C HIS A 11 8.69 -17.78 -31.87
N GLU A 12 9.62 -18.71 -32.01
CA GLU A 12 9.69 -19.78 -33.02
C GLU A 12 11.13 -20.29 -32.97
N GLU A 13 11.26 -21.59 -32.68
CA GLU A 13 12.51 -22.35 -32.47
C GLU A 13 13.04 -22.45 -31.03
N ARG A 14 13.28 -23.71 -30.64
CA ARG A 14 13.74 -24.17 -29.32
C ARG A 14 15.20 -23.80 -29.11
N GLU A 15 15.48 -22.63 -28.54
CA GLU A 15 16.81 -22.36 -27.98
C GLU A 15 16.71 -21.75 -26.58
N SER A 16 17.54 -22.26 -25.66
CA SER A 16 17.74 -21.70 -24.33
C SER A 16 18.65 -20.49 -24.41
N TRP A 17 18.18 -19.31 -24.02
CA TRP A 17 18.96 -18.08 -24.08
C TRP A 17 19.76 -17.90 -22.78
N ASP A 18 21.08 -17.82 -22.94
CA ASP A 18 22.03 -17.51 -21.88
C ASP A 18 22.30 -16.01 -21.88
N MET A 19 21.96 -15.30 -20.80
CA MET A 19 22.08 -13.84 -20.69
C MET A 19 23.53 -13.34 -20.53
N ASN A 20 24.54 -14.21 -20.64
CA ASN A 20 25.95 -13.83 -20.47
C ASN A 20 26.63 -13.25 -21.73
N THR A 21 25.93 -13.04 -22.86
CA THR A 21 26.57 -12.53 -24.11
C THR A 21 25.81 -11.36 -24.78
N PRO A 22 26.46 -10.19 -25.02
CA PRO A 22 25.83 -9.00 -25.62
C PRO A 22 25.33 -9.18 -27.06
N GLU A 23 26.03 -9.97 -27.88
CA GLU A 23 25.75 -10.14 -29.31
C GLU A 23 24.40 -10.81 -29.59
N LYS A 24 23.91 -11.62 -28.64
CA LYS A 24 22.62 -12.31 -28.77
C LYS A 24 21.43 -11.39 -28.48
N ILE A 25 21.61 -10.36 -27.66
CA ILE A 25 20.56 -9.39 -27.31
C ILE A 25 20.18 -8.51 -28.53
N GLU A 26 21.14 -8.21 -29.40
CA GLU A 26 20.92 -7.40 -30.61
C GLU A 26 20.20 -8.17 -31.73
N ALA A 27 20.41 -9.49 -31.81
CA ALA A 27 19.80 -10.36 -32.83
C ALA A 27 18.28 -10.52 -32.66
N ALA A 28 17.76 -10.45 -31.42
CA ALA A 28 16.33 -10.53 -31.13
C ALA A 28 15.54 -9.31 -31.65
N GLY A 29 16.20 -8.17 -31.87
CA GLY A 29 15.58 -6.94 -32.37
C GLY A 29 15.47 -6.83 -33.89
N ARG A 30 16.22 -7.63 -34.67
CA ARG A 30 16.30 -7.47 -36.14
C ARG A 30 15.46 -8.46 -36.96
N LYS A 31 14.90 -9.52 -36.38
CA LYS A 31 14.35 -10.67 -37.14
C LYS A 31 12.84 -10.64 -37.48
N LYS A 32 12.14 -9.51 -37.38
CA LYS A 32 10.66 -9.50 -37.45
C LYS A 32 10.06 -8.55 -38.50
N GLU A 33 10.38 -8.77 -39.77
CA GLU A 33 9.67 -8.11 -40.89
C GLU A 33 8.59 -8.97 -41.56
N GLU A 34 8.39 -10.25 -41.19
CA GLU A 34 7.38 -11.07 -41.87
C GLU A 34 6.58 -11.95 -40.91
N GLY A 35 5.24 -11.89 -40.99
CA GLY A 35 4.37 -12.99 -40.55
C GLY A 35 3.37 -12.72 -39.41
N ASN A 36 2.15 -12.33 -39.81
CA ASN A 36 0.81 -12.49 -39.23
C ASN A 36 0.49 -12.51 -37.72
N ALA A 37 -0.62 -11.80 -37.45
CA ALA A 37 -1.36 -11.60 -36.21
C ALA A 37 -1.67 -12.87 -35.38
N GLY A 38 -1.80 -12.68 -34.07
CA GLY A 38 -3.03 -13.19 -33.46
C GLY A 38 -2.99 -13.98 -32.15
N LYS A 39 -1.88 -14.23 -31.44
CA LYS A 39 -1.93 -15.13 -30.25
C LYS A 39 -1.11 -14.63 -29.06
N PHE A 40 -1.74 -14.61 -27.88
CA PHE A 40 -1.04 -14.65 -26.60
C PHE A 40 -0.47 -16.07 -26.46
N ILE A 41 0.83 -16.18 -26.22
CA ILE A 41 1.47 -17.48 -25.98
C ILE A 41 1.91 -17.52 -24.52
N GLU A 42 1.22 -18.35 -23.75
CA GLU A 42 1.68 -18.81 -22.44
C GLU A 42 2.64 -19.98 -22.70
N TYR A 43 3.92 -19.85 -22.33
CA TYR A 43 4.89 -20.92 -22.54
C TYR A 43 4.76 -21.97 -21.44
N ASP A 44 4.34 -23.15 -21.85
CA ASP A 44 4.41 -24.36 -21.05
C ASP A 44 5.86 -24.85 -21.03
N THR A 45 6.52 -24.76 -19.87
CA THR A 45 7.90 -25.21 -19.70
C THR A 45 7.97 -26.74 -19.67
N ASN A 46 9.05 -27.36 -20.15
CA ASN A 46 9.31 -28.82 -20.08
C ASN A 46 9.63 -29.31 -18.66
N PHE A 47 9.08 -28.66 -17.62
CA PHE A 47 9.11 -29.14 -16.25
C PHE A 47 8.03 -30.21 -16.08
N SER A 48 8.33 -31.28 -15.34
CA SER A 48 7.29 -32.23 -14.92
C SER A 48 6.16 -31.48 -14.19
N GLU A 49 4.92 -31.96 -14.24
CA GLU A 49 3.80 -31.32 -13.51
C GLU A 49 4.08 -31.09 -12.01
N LYS A 50 5.01 -31.89 -11.45
CA LYS A 50 5.49 -31.77 -10.07
C LYS A 50 6.44 -30.57 -9.88
N GLU A 51 7.30 -30.29 -10.87
CA GLU A 51 8.21 -29.14 -10.88
C GLU A 51 7.49 -27.81 -11.22
N LYS A 52 6.46 -27.84 -12.07
CA LYS A 52 5.58 -26.68 -12.34
C LYS A 52 4.80 -26.22 -11.10
N LYS A 53 4.41 -27.15 -10.23
CA LYS A 53 3.71 -26.86 -8.96
C LYS A 53 4.62 -26.22 -7.89
N GLN A 54 5.95 -26.17 -8.10
CA GLN A 54 6.94 -25.71 -7.13
C GLN A 54 7.81 -24.53 -7.61
N SER A 55 7.59 -24.01 -8.82
CA SER A 55 8.48 -23.01 -9.46
C SER A 55 7.80 -21.66 -9.71
N LYS A 56 8.57 -20.58 -9.55
CA LYS A 56 8.21 -19.24 -10.06
C LYS A 56 8.54 -19.16 -11.54
N VAL A 57 7.61 -18.67 -12.36
CA VAL A 57 7.83 -18.49 -13.80
C VAL A 57 7.95 -17.00 -14.10
N LEU A 58 8.97 -16.64 -14.89
CA LEU A 58 9.12 -15.30 -15.42
C LEU A 58 8.09 -15.08 -16.53
N LYS A 59 7.14 -14.18 -16.29
CA LYS A 59 6.18 -13.74 -17.31
C LYS A 59 6.72 -12.49 -17.96
N VAL A 60 7.00 -12.58 -19.26
CA VAL A 60 7.33 -11.44 -20.11
C VAL A 60 6.17 -11.22 -21.06
N SER A 61 5.58 -10.02 -21.01
CA SER A 61 4.46 -9.62 -21.86
C SER A 61 4.85 -8.38 -22.65
N CYS A 62 5.09 -8.52 -23.95
CA CYS A 62 5.43 -7.42 -24.84
C CYS A 62 4.28 -7.20 -25.85
N ASN A 63 3.91 -5.95 -26.15
CA ASN A 63 2.94 -5.64 -27.20
C ASN A 63 3.53 -5.90 -28.60
N ARG A 64 2.68 -6.17 -29.60
CA ARG A 64 3.04 -6.58 -30.97
C ARG A 64 3.92 -5.56 -31.72
N THR A 65 3.94 -4.29 -31.32
CA THR A 65 4.74 -3.22 -31.93
C THR A 65 6.15 -3.06 -31.35
N MET A 66 6.57 -3.96 -30.45
CA MET A 66 7.84 -3.94 -29.71
C MET A 66 8.03 -2.69 -28.83
N GLN A 67 8.03 -2.96 -27.52
CA GLN A 67 8.38 -2.06 -26.42
C GLN A 67 7.33 -0.98 -26.06
N PRO A 68 7.16 -0.69 -24.76
CA PRO A 68 7.83 -1.33 -23.62
C PRO A 68 7.21 -2.69 -23.22
N CYS A 69 8.00 -3.55 -22.60
CA CYS A 69 7.58 -4.88 -22.14
C CYS A 69 7.22 -4.87 -20.64
N LYS A 70 6.25 -5.68 -20.23
CA LYS A 70 5.92 -5.94 -18.82
C LYS A 70 6.66 -7.19 -18.36
N LEU A 71 7.50 -7.08 -17.33
CA LEU A 71 8.25 -8.19 -16.76
C LEU A 71 7.84 -8.39 -15.30
N LYS A 72 7.30 -9.57 -15.00
CA LYS A 72 6.87 -9.95 -13.66
C LYS A 72 7.17 -11.42 -13.38
N LEU A 73 7.60 -11.72 -12.15
CA LEU A 73 7.59 -13.09 -11.64
C LEU A 73 6.19 -13.46 -11.16
N LYS A 74 5.60 -14.52 -11.72
CA LYS A 74 4.28 -15.02 -11.32
C LYS A 74 4.44 -16.32 -10.54
N ASP A 75 3.84 -16.37 -9.36
CA ASP A 75 3.67 -17.61 -8.62
C ASP A 75 2.65 -18.49 -9.36
N TYR A 76 3.04 -19.73 -9.67
CA TYR A 76 2.10 -20.69 -10.23
C TYR A 76 1.12 -21.09 -9.13
N LYS A 77 -0.19 -20.88 -9.34
CA LYS A 77 -1.25 -21.15 -8.36
C LYS A 77 -1.18 -22.61 -7.89
N SER A 78 -0.55 -22.85 -6.75
CA SER A 78 -0.77 -24.05 -5.96
C SER A 78 -0.99 -23.59 -4.52
N ARG A 79 -2.07 -24.09 -3.92
CA ARG A 79 -2.53 -23.76 -2.55
C ARG A 79 -1.60 -24.30 -1.45
N GLU A 80 -0.36 -24.69 -1.79
CA GLU A 80 0.63 -25.25 -0.87
C GLU A 80 1.92 -24.43 -0.90
N ALA A 81 2.41 -24.09 0.28
CA ALA A 81 3.31 -23.00 0.59
C ALA A 81 4.80 -23.23 0.24
N PHE A 82 5.13 -23.59 -1.00
CA PHE A 82 6.53 -23.73 -1.44
C PHE A 82 6.77 -23.18 -2.85
N ALA A 83 6.51 -21.89 -3.08
CA ALA A 83 7.11 -21.22 -4.24
C ALA A 83 8.62 -21.08 -3.98
N GLN A 84 9.46 -21.74 -4.79
CA GLN A 84 10.91 -21.53 -4.73
C GLN A 84 11.22 -20.04 -4.93
N ARG A 85 11.87 -19.41 -3.95
CA ARG A 85 12.30 -18.01 -4.05
C ARG A 85 13.59 -17.97 -4.88
N LEU A 86 13.60 -17.15 -5.93
CA LEU A 86 14.77 -16.99 -6.79
C LEU A 86 15.91 -16.30 -6.05
N ASP A 87 17.15 -16.73 -6.25
CA ASP A 87 18.36 -16.16 -5.64
C ASP A 87 19.37 -15.68 -6.70
N GLY A 88 20.54 -15.23 -6.26
CA GLY A 88 21.57 -14.65 -7.13
C GLY A 88 21.51 -13.13 -7.24
N GLN A 89 22.22 -12.57 -8.22
CA GLN A 89 22.26 -11.12 -8.48
C GLN A 89 21.37 -10.77 -9.68
N ILE A 90 20.79 -9.58 -9.67
CA ILE A 90 20.03 -9.08 -10.82
C ILE A 90 21.03 -8.71 -11.91
N SER A 91 20.95 -9.41 -13.05
CA SER A 91 21.84 -9.14 -14.18
C SER A 91 21.64 -7.72 -14.73
N PRO A 92 22.71 -6.92 -14.92
CA PRO A 92 22.63 -5.63 -15.59
C PRO A 92 21.98 -5.70 -16.98
N ASN A 93 22.05 -6.84 -17.65
CA ASN A 93 21.46 -7.05 -18.98
C ASN A 93 19.93 -7.03 -18.97
N LEU A 94 19.29 -7.31 -17.82
CA LEU A 94 17.84 -7.15 -17.67
C LEU A 94 17.43 -5.70 -17.94
N PHE A 95 18.34 -4.78 -17.67
CA PHE A 95 18.13 -3.36 -17.85
C PHE A 95 18.50 -2.85 -19.25
N ASN A 96 18.92 -3.74 -20.15
CA ASN A 96 19.08 -3.41 -21.58
C ASN A 96 17.78 -3.58 -22.39
N ILE A 97 16.65 -3.87 -21.73
CA ILE A 97 15.32 -4.06 -22.32
C ILE A 97 14.46 -2.84 -21.98
N SER A 98 13.67 -2.33 -22.93
CA SER A 98 12.67 -1.30 -22.63
C SER A 98 11.50 -1.93 -21.89
N LEU A 99 11.37 -1.57 -20.60
CA LEU A 99 10.38 -2.13 -19.68
C LEU A 99 9.38 -1.06 -19.26
N GLU A 100 8.13 -1.47 -19.09
CA GLU A 100 7.05 -0.68 -18.51
C GLU A 100 6.88 -1.03 -17.02
N TYR A 101 7.03 -2.32 -16.70
CA TYR A 101 6.98 -2.83 -15.33
C TYR A 101 8.15 -3.79 -15.12
N LEU A 102 8.88 -3.59 -14.02
CA LEU A 102 9.89 -4.52 -13.51
C LEU A 102 9.49 -4.95 -12.10
N ARG A 103 8.89 -6.14 -11.95
CA ARG A 103 8.47 -6.68 -10.65
C ARG A 103 9.20 -7.99 -10.33
N LEU A 104 10.16 -7.91 -9.40
CA LEU A 104 10.98 -9.02 -8.92
C LEU A 104 10.80 -9.27 -7.41
N ASN A 105 9.69 -8.80 -6.84
CA ASN A 105 9.44 -8.81 -5.40
C ASN A 105 9.28 -10.20 -4.78
N GLY A 106 9.58 -10.31 -3.48
CA GLY A 106 9.36 -11.52 -2.69
C GLY A 106 10.30 -12.68 -3.06
N ASN A 107 11.57 -12.38 -3.32
CA ASN A 107 12.60 -13.36 -3.69
C ASN A 107 13.81 -13.29 -2.73
N GLN A 108 14.94 -13.87 -3.12
CA GLN A 108 16.22 -13.87 -2.40
C GLN A 108 17.32 -13.19 -3.23
N PHE A 109 16.99 -12.24 -4.11
CA PHE A 109 18.01 -11.52 -4.88
C PHE A 109 18.95 -10.74 -3.96
N THR A 110 20.24 -10.78 -4.28
CA THR A 110 21.36 -10.18 -3.55
C THR A 110 22.15 -9.25 -4.47
N GLY A 111 23.22 -8.62 -3.95
CA GLY A 111 24.05 -7.70 -4.72
C GLY A 111 23.52 -6.27 -4.67
N ILE A 112 23.95 -5.43 -5.62
CA ILE A 112 23.54 -4.03 -5.73
C ILE A 112 22.47 -3.87 -6.82
N ILE A 113 21.67 -2.81 -6.72
CA ILE A 113 20.87 -2.37 -7.87
C ILE A 113 21.86 -1.88 -8.93
N PRO A 114 21.93 -2.48 -10.12
CA PRO A 114 22.94 -2.10 -11.11
C PRO A 114 22.62 -0.74 -11.73
N ASN A 115 23.66 0.07 -11.97
CA ASN A 115 23.53 1.37 -12.65
C ASN A 115 22.91 1.21 -14.04
N LEU A 116 21.86 1.99 -14.32
CA LEU A 116 21.11 1.93 -15.57
C LEU A 116 21.73 2.83 -16.64
N THR A 117 21.58 2.41 -17.89
CA THR A 117 21.82 3.27 -19.04
C THR A 117 20.56 4.08 -19.40
N PRO A 118 20.69 5.41 -19.62
CA PRO A 118 19.59 6.35 -19.84
C PRO A 118 18.52 5.98 -20.87
N SER A 119 18.93 5.39 -22.00
CA SER A 119 18.13 5.40 -23.23
C SER A 119 16.99 4.38 -23.27
N LYS A 120 16.92 3.44 -22.31
CA LYS A 120 15.98 2.32 -22.33
C LYS A 120 14.96 2.29 -21.17
N PHE A 121 15.05 3.24 -20.22
CA PHE A 121 14.14 3.35 -19.06
C PHE A 121 13.11 4.45 -19.16
N SER A 122 13.06 5.17 -20.29
CA SER A 122 12.08 6.24 -20.51
C SER A 122 10.64 5.75 -20.36
N SER A 123 10.39 4.46 -20.53
CA SER A 123 9.05 3.86 -20.48
C SER A 123 8.68 3.20 -19.15
N LEU A 124 9.60 3.12 -18.18
CA LEU A 124 9.35 2.40 -16.93
C LEU A 124 8.36 3.16 -16.05
N GLN A 125 7.26 2.51 -15.70
CA GLN A 125 6.21 3.03 -14.83
C GLN A 125 6.28 2.46 -13.42
N THR A 126 6.64 1.19 -13.27
CA THR A 126 6.79 0.53 -11.96
C THR A 126 8.12 -0.17 -11.82
N LEU A 127 8.84 0.13 -10.74
CA LEU A 127 9.99 -0.63 -10.27
C LEU A 127 9.65 -1.26 -8.92
N ASP A 128 9.55 -2.58 -8.86
CA ASP A 128 9.31 -3.32 -7.62
C ASP A 128 10.38 -4.40 -7.41
N LEU A 129 11.32 -4.09 -6.53
CA LEU A 129 12.39 -4.98 -6.08
C LEU A 129 12.21 -5.36 -4.59
N SER A 130 11.03 -5.11 -4.03
CA SER A 130 10.76 -5.25 -2.61
C SER A 130 10.89 -6.69 -2.09
N ARG A 131 11.09 -6.85 -0.78
CA ARG A 131 11.15 -8.16 -0.09
C ARG A 131 12.21 -9.08 -0.72
N ASN A 132 13.43 -8.57 -0.82
CA ASN A 132 14.63 -9.26 -1.31
C ASN A 132 15.79 -9.08 -0.29
N ARG A 133 17.03 -9.38 -0.70
CA ARG A 133 18.27 -9.17 0.08
C ARG A 133 19.24 -8.25 -0.65
N ILE A 134 18.71 -7.29 -1.40
CA ILE A 134 19.51 -6.33 -2.17
C ILE A 134 20.18 -5.38 -1.19
N SER A 135 21.43 -5.04 -1.47
CA SER A 135 22.33 -4.27 -0.60
C SER A 135 23.01 -3.13 -1.36
N GLY A 136 23.79 -2.32 -0.66
CA GLY A 136 24.46 -1.17 -1.24
C GLY A 136 23.54 0.04 -1.38
N GLU A 137 24.06 1.09 -2.00
CA GLU A 137 23.34 2.35 -2.12
C GLU A 137 22.24 2.29 -3.19
N ILE A 138 21.19 3.08 -2.98
CA ILE A 138 20.26 3.38 -4.08
C ILE A 138 21.09 4.09 -5.15
N PRO A 139 21.14 3.55 -6.38
CA PRO A 139 22.00 4.09 -7.42
C PRO A 139 21.77 5.57 -7.59
N THR A 140 22.85 6.34 -7.65
CA THR A 140 22.76 7.75 -8.04
C THR A 140 22.30 7.88 -9.48
N TRP A 141 22.16 6.79 -10.27
CA TRP A 141 21.87 6.80 -11.70
C TRP A 141 22.74 7.80 -12.50
N ILE A 142 23.84 8.25 -11.89
CA ILE A 142 24.70 9.36 -12.28
C ILE A 142 26.11 8.80 -12.26
N GLY A 143 26.58 8.41 -13.45
CA GLY A 143 28.01 8.51 -13.75
C GLY A 143 28.37 9.99 -14.02
N PRO A 144 29.67 10.32 -14.09
CA PRO A 144 30.12 11.68 -14.39
C PRO A 144 29.94 11.93 -15.90
N LEU A 145 28.76 12.37 -16.36
CA LEU A 145 28.45 13.02 -17.67
C LEU A 145 26.92 13.23 -17.84
N PRO A 146 26.45 14.10 -18.76
CA PRO A 146 25.63 15.28 -18.47
C PRO A 146 24.15 14.99 -18.16
N SER A 147 23.58 15.92 -17.39
CA SER A 147 22.20 16.42 -17.16
C SER A 147 20.95 15.71 -17.69
N CYS A 148 21.01 14.78 -18.64
CA CYS A 148 19.89 14.40 -19.51
C CYS A 148 19.10 13.15 -19.06
N LEU A 149 19.38 12.57 -17.89
CA LEU A 149 18.60 11.44 -17.38
C LEU A 149 17.26 11.95 -16.83
N ASN A 150 16.15 11.56 -17.46
CA ASN A 150 14.80 11.73 -16.93
C ASN A 150 14.18 10.33 -16.91
N LEU A 151 13.54 9.95 -15.80
CA LEU A 151 12.65 8.80 -15.72
C LEU A 151 11.22 9.35 -15.76
N PRO A 152 10.78 9.87 -16.91
CA PRO A 152 9.58 10.69 -16.99
C PRO A 152 8.33 9.91 -16.62
N ASN A 153 8.32 8.58 -16.79
CA ASN A 153 7.11 7.79 -16.63
C ASN A 153 7.05 7.00 -15.32
N LEU A 154 8.08 7.05 -14.47
CA LEU A 154 8.10 6.26 -13.25
C LEU A 154 7.09 6.81 -12.24
N GLN A 155 6.12 5.99 -11.87
CA GLN A 155 5.04 6.33 -10.95
C GLN A 155 5.17 5.61 -9.61
N TYR A 156 5.60 4.35 -9.62
CA TYR A 156 5.64 3.50 -8.42
C TYR A 156 7.04 2.92 -8.23
N MET A 157 7.67 3.26 -7.10
CA MET A 157 8.97 2.72 -6.70
C MET A 157 8.85 1.99 -5.36
N HIS A 158 8.99 0.67 -5.42
CA HIS A 158 8.90 -0.26 -4.29
C HIS A 158 10.24 -0.95 -4.06
N LEU A 159 10.98 -0.51 -3.04
CA LEU A 159 12.29 -1.07 -2.65
C LEU A 159 12.31 -1.57 -1.19
N GLN A 160 11.16 -1.64 -0.54
CA GLN A 160 11.00 -2.02 0.85
C GLN A 160 11.50 -3.41 1.18
N VAL A 161 11.89 -3.63 2.45
CA VAL A 161 12.33 -4.93 2.98
C VAL A 161 13.51 -5.46 2.16
N ASN A 162 14.60 -4.69 2.20
CA ASN A 162 15.91 -5.01 1.63
C ASN A 162 17.01 -4.58 2.63
N ASN A 163 18.27 -4.61 2.23
CA ASN A 163 19.42 -4.18 3.03
C ASN A 163 20.13 -2.97 2.38
N LEU A 164 19.34 -2.06 1.77
CA LEU A 164 19.85 -0.87 1.09
C LEU A 164 20.44 0.10 2.11
N THR A 165 21.58 0.70 1.79
CA THR A 165 22.34 1.60 2.67
C THR A 165 22.52 2.98 2.04
N GLY A 166 23.16 3.90 2.77
CA GLY A 166 23.55 5.21 2.25
C GLY A 166 22.42 6.25 2.28
N LEU A 167 22.66 7.37 1.60
CA LEU A 167 21.75 8.51 1.55
C LEU A 167 20.69 8.32 0.46
N MET A 168 19.54 8.98 0.60
CA MET A 168 18.60 9.11 -0.52
C MET A 168 19.22 9.97 -1.64
N PRO A 169 19.38 9.43 -2.87
CA PRO A 169 20.12 10.12 -3.92
C PRO A 169 19.30 11.22 -4.59
N GLU A 170 19.93 12.38 -4.84
CA GLU A 170 19.33 13.51 -5.58
C GLU A 170 18.82 13.12 -6.97
N ALA A 171 19.31 12.02 -7.52
CA ALA A 171 18.86 11.45 -8.78
C ALA A 171 17.34 11.18 -8.83
N LEU A 172 16.70 10.95 -7.68
CA LEU A 172 15.25 10.78 -7.59
C LEU A 172 14.48 12.06 -7.96
N LEU A 173 15.10 13.24 -7.91
CA LEU A 173 14.53 14.49 -8.44
C LEU A 173 14.13 14.37 -9.92
N LYS A 174 14.78 13.46 -10.66
CA LYS A 174 14.55 13.21 -12.09
C LYS A 174 13.40 12.22 -12.35
N THR A 175 12.51 12.03 -11.38
CA THR A 175 11.27 11.23 -11.48
C THR A 175 10.04 12.11 -11.23
N PRO A 176 9.72 13.08 -12.11
CA PRO A 176 8.70 14.11 -11.84
C PRO A 176 7.28 13.56 -11.68
N ASN A 177 7.02 12.35 -12.17
CA ASN A 177 5.70 11.70 -12.12
C ASN A 177 5.59 10.63 -11.02
N LEU A 178 6.55 10.59 -10.08
CA LEU A 178 6.51 9.64 -8.97
C LEU A 178 5.30 9.91 -8.07
N VAL A 179 4.52 8.86 -7.83
CA VAL A 179 3.29 8.86 -7.02
C VAL A 179 3.53 8.16 -5.68
N THR A 180 4.15 6.97 -5.72
CA THR A 180 4.50 6.19 -4.52
C THR A 180 6.00 5.98 -4.44
N LEU A 181 6.56 6.28 -3.27
CA LEU A 181 7.92 5.92 -2.87
C LEU A 181 7.87 5.07 -1.60
N ASP A 182 8.11 3.76 -1.72
CA ASP A 182 8.21 2.83 -0.58
C ASP A 182 9.66 2.34 -0.41
N LEU A 183 10.32 2.85 0.64
CA LEU A 183 11.68 2.49 1.05
C LEU A 183 11.72 1.88 2.46
N LYS A 184 10.57 1.48 3.03
CA LYS A 184 10.50 1.01 4.42
C LYS A 184 11.36 -0.24 4.66
N HIS A 185 11.84 -0.40 5.89
CA HIS A 185 12.64 -1.55 6.33
C HIS A 185 13.89 -1.76 5.46
N ASN A 186 14.77 -0.76 5.50
CA ASN A 186 16.11 -0.76 4.90
C ASN A 186 17.12 -0.18 5.92
N ASN A 187 18.35 0.05 5.49
CA ASN A 187 19.43 0.60 6.31
C ASN A 187 19.85 2.00 5.83
N LEU A 188 18.90 2.79 5.30
CA LEU A 188 19.16 4.15 4.80
C LEU A 188 19.52 5.08 5.96
N SER A 189 20.39 6.05 5.71
CA SER A 189 20.87 7.01 6.71
C SER A 189 20.84 8.45 6.21
N GLY A 190 21.19 9.39 7.09
CA GLY A 190 21.19 10.82 6.79
C GLY A 190 19.80 11.46 6.89
N SER A 191 19.69 12.72 6.48
CA SER A 191 18.43 13.46 6.55
C SER A 191 17.53 13.25 5.35
N ILE A 192 16.22 13.44 5.54
CA ILE A 192 15.29 13.54 4.42
C ILE A 192 15.66 14.78 3.59
N PRO A 193 15.96 14.66 2.29
CA PRO A 193 16.32 15.80 1.48
C PRO A 193 15.13 16.69 1.13
N ASN A 194 15.38 18.00 1.07
CA ASN A 194 14.37 19.00 0.72
C ASN A 194 13.83 18.82 -0.71
N TRP A 195 14.65 18.27 -1.62
CA TRP A 195 14.24 18.02 -3.00
C TRP A 195 13.08 17.02 -3.11
N LEU A 196 12.83 16.18 -2.10
CA LEU A 196 11.70 15.24 -2.14
C LEU A 196 10.37 15.98 -2.20
N ALA A 197 10.30 17.17 -1.58
CA ALA A 197 9.14 18.03 -1.64
C ALA A 197 8.90 18.70 -3.01
N LEU A 198 9.90 18.72 -3.89
CA LEU A 198 9.77 19.24 -5.25
C LEU A 198 9.00 18.28 -6.17
N LEU A 199 8.85 17.01 -5.78
CA LEU A 199 8.07 16.01 -6.52
C LEU A 199 6.56 16.21 -6.24
N SER A 200 5.97 17.16 -6.96
CA SER A 200 4.58 17.61 -6.77
C SER A 200 3.49 16.56 -7.01
N ASN A 201 3.84 15.41 -7.59
CA ASN A 201 2.93 14.28 -7.81
C ASN A 201 2.95 13.23 -6.70
N LEU A 202 3.87 13.32 -5.73
CA LEU A 202 3.94 12.37 -4.64
C LEU A 202 2.65 12.37 -3.81
N ARG A 203 2.13 11.16 -3.62
CA ARG A 203 0.95 10.88 -2.81
C ARG A 203 1.25 9.99 -1.62
N ILE A 204 2.23 9.09 -1.75
CA ILE A 204 2.58 8.13 -0.71
C ILE A 204 4.10 8.13 -0.51
N ILE A 205 4.52 8.40 0.72
CA ILE A 205 5.93 8.37 1.14
C ILE A 205 6.04 7.43 2.36
N LEU A 206 6.72 6.30 2.19
CA LEU A 206 6.92 5.29 3.23
C LEU A 206 8.42 5.09 3.46
N LEU A 207 8.93 5.62 4.58
CA LEU A 207 10.35 5.57 4.98
C LEU A 207 10.57 4.83 6.30
N LYS A 208 9.53 4.15 6.80
CA LYS A 208 9.52 3.46 8.08
C LYS A 208 10.72 2.52 8.28
N GLY A 209 11.29 2.48 9.48
CA GLY A 209 12.28 1.46 9.84
C GLY A 209 13.59 1.59 9.07
N ASN A 210 14.19 2.78 9.13
CA ASN A 210 15.51 3.10 8.60
C ASN A 210 16.34 3.80 9.70
N TYR A 211 17.54 4.27 9.37
CA TYR A 211 18.40 5.09 10.25
C TYR A 211 18.39 6.57 9.84
N LEU A 212 17.27 7.06 9.30
CA LEU A 212 17.16 8.46 8.88
C LEU A 212 17.12 9.38 10.10
N SER A 213 17.73 10.56 9.99
CA SER A 213 17.92 11.50 11.10
C SER A 213 17.65 12.95 10.69
N GLY A 214 17.82 13.91 11.60
CA GLY A 214 17.57 15.32 11.32
C GLY A 214 16.09 15.69 11.43
N SER A 215 15.71 16.89 11.00
CA SER A 215 14.32 17.36 11.06
C SER A 215 13.56 17.12 9.76
N ILE A 216 12.22 17.08 9.83
CA ILE A 216 11.39 17.14 8.62
C ILE A 216 11.59 18.52 7.96
N PRO A 217 12.01 18.59 6.69
CA PRO A 217 12.21 19.85 6.00
C PRO A 217 10.92 20.67 5.90
N HIS A 218 11.01 21.99 6.06
CA HIS A 218 9.84 22.88 5.91
C HIS A 218 9.25 22.82 4.49
N GLU A 219 10.06 22.47 3.48
CA GLU A 219 9.65 22.28 2.11
C GLU A 219 8.57 21.20 1.94
N PHE A 220 8.46 20.23 2.86
CA PHE A 220 7.38 19.23 2.85
C PHE A 220 5.98 19.87 2.87
N CYS A 221 5.89 21.12 3.31
CA CYS A 221 4.65 21.89 3.27
C CYS A 221 4.23 22.34 1.86
N GLN A 222 5.03 22.03 0.83
CA GLN A 222 4.70 22.20 -0.58
C GLN A 222 4.06 20.94 -1.20
N LEU A 223 4.05 19.82 -0.48
CA LEU A 223 3.48 18.55 -0.95
C LEU A 223 1.94 18.63 -0.94
N ASN A 224 1.36 19.02 -2.08
CA ASN A 224 -0.07 19.29 -2.24
C ASN A 224 -0.88 18.10 -2.78
N LYS A 225 -0.33 16.88 -2.76
CA LYS A 225 -1.08 15.66 -3.13
C LYS A 225 -0.88 14.51 -2.16
N ILE A 226 -0.18 14.77 -1.05
CA ILE A 226 0.19 13.74 -0.09
C ILE A 226 -1.06 13.17 0.59
N LEU A 227 -1.09 11.85 0.70
CA LEU A 227 -2.14 11.06 1.32
C LEU A 227 -1.56 10.30 2.51
N ILE A 228 -0.43 9.62 2.31
CA ILE A 228 0.19 8.80 3.34
C ILE A 228 1.63 9.23 3.54
N LEU A 229 1.97 9.53 4.79
CA LEU A 229 3.33 9.82 5.24
C LEU A 229 3.67 8.89 6.42
N ASP A 230 4.58 7.94 6.20
CA ASP A 230 5.10 7.07 7.25
C ASP A 230 6.62 7.27 7.40
N LEU A 231 7.00 7.96 8.48
CA LEU A 231 8.38 8.21 8.88
C LEU A 231 8.76 7.42 10.14
N SER A 232 7.92 6.47 10.56
CA SER A 232 8.05 5.80 11.85
C SER A 232 9.33 4.98 11.99
N HIS A 233 9.77 4.71 13.22
CA HIS A 233 10.98 3.92 13.48
C HIS A 233 12.23 4.46 12.75
N ASN A 234 12.56 5.71 13.02
CA ASN A 234 13.77 6.39 12.55
C ASN A 234 14.39 7.19 13.72
N ALA A 235 15.33 8.08 13.44
CA ALA A 235 15.98 8.97 14.40
C ALA A 235 15.69 10.46 14.08
N PHE A 236 14.47 10.79 13.63
CA PHE A 236 14.10 12.18 13.34
C PHE A 236 13.99 13.01 14.62
N ILE A 237 14.49 14.23 14.58
CA ILE A 237 14.55 15.19 15.69
C ILE A 237 13.83 16.49 15.34
N GLY A 238 13.66 17.35 16.35
CA GLY A 238 13.07 18.68 16.17
C GLY A 238 11.55 18.66 16.18
N PRO A 239 10.90 19.81 15.91
CA PRO A 239 9.45 19.93 15.95
C PRO A 239 8.78 19.36 14.72
N ILE A 240 7.53 18.90 14.91
CA ILE A 240 6.63 18.58 13.79
C ILE A 240 6.28 19.89 13.07
N PRO A 241 6.46 20.00 11.74
CA PRO A 241 6.14 21.23 11.00
C PRO A 241 4.65 21.63 11.10
N ALA A 242 4.38 22.80 11.66
CA ALA A 242 3.02 23.36 11.75
C ALA A 242 2.38 23.62 10.36
N CYS A 243 3.21 23.80 9.34
CA CYS A 243 2.75 24.12 7.98
C CYS A 243 2.11 22.94 7.23
N PHE A 244 2.02 21.74 7.82
CA PHE A 244 1.22 20.66 7.24
C PHE A 244 -0.24 21.08 7.01
N SER A 245 -0.77 22.01 7.82
CA SER A 245 -2.10 22.63 7.59
C SER A 245 -2.27 23.29 6.23
N ASN A 246 -1.19 23.80 5.64
CA ASN A 246 -1.18 24.47 4.35
C ASN A 246 -1.21 23.48 3.18
N THR A 247 -0.90 22.20 3.45
CA THR A 247 -0.98 21.16 2.44
C THR A 247 -2.43 20.71 2.26
N THR A 248 -2.74 20.19 1.08
CA THR A 248 -3.98 19.47 0.78
C THR A 248 -3.90 18.02 1.26
N PHE A 249 -3.21 17.75 2.38
CA PHE A 249 -3.05 16.40 2.93
C PHE A 249 -4.38 15.67 3.01
N GLY A 250 -4.51 14.55 2.29
CA GLY A 250 -5.74 13.76 2.24
C GLY A 250 -6.94 14.45 1.58
N LYS A 251 -6.83 15.73 1.16
CA LYS A 251 -7.89 16.43 0.45
C LYS A 251 -7.83 16.00 -1.01
N ASN A 252 -8.90 15.36 -1.49
CA ASN A 252 -9.07 15.04 -2.89
C ASN A 252 -9.10 16.33 -3.73
N GLY A 253 -7.95 16.68 -4.29
CA GLY A 253 -7.92 17.53 -5.48
C GLY A 253 -8.79 16.87 -6.55
N THR A 254 -9.59 17.68 -7.24
CA THR A 254 -10.49 17.31 -8.32
C THR A 254 -9.93 16.22 -9.26
N VAL A 255 -10.61 15.07 -9.28
CA VAL A 255 -10.86 14.20 -10.45
C VAL A 255 -9.65 13.73 -11.29
N GLU A 256 -8.55 13.32 -10.66
CA GLU A 256 -7.70 12.29 -11.28
C GLU A 256 -7.44 11.17 -10.27
N PRO A 257 -8.17 10.04 -10.37
CA PRO A 257 -7.88 8.88 -9.57
C PRO A 257 -6.55 8.28 -10.05
N SER A 258 -5.46 8.63 -9.37
CA SER A 258 -4.11 8.14 -9.66
C SER A 258 -3.98 6.63 -9.49
N PHE A 259 -4.88 6.04 -8.71
CA PHE A 259 -4.92 4.60 -8.44
C PHE A 259 -6.13 3.89 -9.08
N ALA A 260 -6.89 4.56 -9.97
CA ALA A 260 -8.03 3.94 -10.66
C ALA A 260 -7.61 2.95 -11.74
N ASP A 261 -8.47 1.96 -11.94
CA ASP A 261 -8.36 1.00 -13.02
C ASP A 261 -8.42 1.71 -14.39
N GLN A 262 -7.37 1.54 -15.20
CA GLN A 262 -7.49 1.75 -16.64
C GLN A 262 -8.26 0.58 -17.23
N ILE A 263 -9.60 0.60 -17.16
CA ILE A 263 -10.44 -0.37 -17.86
C ILE A 263 -10.32 -0.08 -19.37
N PHE A 264 -9.44 -0.80 -20.06
CA PHE A 264 -9.39 -0.78 -21.53
C PHE A 264 -10.54 -1.64 -22.09
N PHE A 265 -11.59 -0.99 -22.61
CA PHE A 265 -12.56 -1.66 -23.46
C PHE A 265 -11.94 -1.90 -24.85
N SER A 266 -11.41 -3.09 -25.09
CA SER A 266 -10.97 -3.51 -26.43
C SER A 266 -12.17 -4.05 -27.23
N PHE A 267 -12.58 -3.32 -28.28
CA PHE A 267 -13.60 -3.79 -29.23
C PHE A 267 -12.98 -4.75 -30.25
N GLY A 268 -12.95 -6.05 -29.94
CA GLY A 268 -12.56 -7.08 -30.89
C GLY A 268 -13.72 -7.46 -31.82
N ARG A 269 -13.56 -7.28 -33.14
CA ARG A 269 -14.52 -7.76 -34.15
C ARG A 269 -14.13 -9.18 -34.56
N SER A 270 -14.85 -10.19 -34.07
CA SER A 270 -14.79 -11.54 -34.65
C SER A 270 -15.94 -11.70 -35.63
N THR A 271 -15.65 -11.86 -36.92
CA THR A 271 -16.63 -12.29 -37.91
C THR A 271 -16.46 -13.79 -38.14
N TYR A 272 -17.24 -14.62 -37.45
CA TYR A 272 -17.42 -16.00 -37.89
C TYR A 272 -18.49 -16.01 -38.98
N ARG A 273 -18.07 -16.34 -40.21
CA ARG A 273 -18.95 -16.44 -41.37
C ARG A 273 -19.56 -17.85 -41.36
N TYR A 274 -20.72 -18.01 -40.73
CA TYR A 274 -21.57 -19.18 -40.99
C TYR A 274 -22.47 -18.87 -42.19
N PRO A 275 -22.50 -19.72 -43.24
CA PRO A 275 -23.46 -19.57 -44.30
C PRO A 275 -24.83 -20.00 -43.78
N ASN A 276 -25.76 -19.04 -43.80
CA ASN A 276 -27.22 -19.17 -43.75
C ASN A 276 -27.91 -18.88 -42.40
N HIS A 277 -28.45 -17.66 -42.37
CA HIS A 277 -29.73 -17.24 -41.78
C HIS A 277 -29.79 -16.84 -40.28
N PHE A 278 -30.23 -15.58 -40.11
CA PHE A 278 -30.54 -14.80 -38.90
C PHE A 278 -29.37 -14.22 -38.10
N ASP A 279 -29.11 -12.95 -38.45
CA ASP A 279 -28.33 -11.91 -37.78
C ASP A 279 -28.94 -11.60 -36.40
N GLY A 280 -28.14 -11.60 -35.32
CA GLY A 280 -28.65 -11.20 -34.01
C GLY A 280 -27.79 -11.34 -32.77
N ASP A 281 -26.77 -12.21 -32.69
CA ASP A 281 -26.02 -12.36 -31.42
C ASP A 281 -24.66 -11.66 -31.47
N ARG A 282 -24.63 -10.45 -30.91
CA ARG A 282 -23.40 -9.74 -30.56
C ARG A 282 -22.84 -10.35 -29.28
N GLU A 283 -21.97 -11.33 -29.40
CA GLU A 283 -21.24 -11.86 -28.25
C GLU A 283 -20.18 -10.84 -27.77
N LEU A 284 -20.45 -10.21 -26.63
CA LEU A 284 -19.55 -9.30 -25.92
C LEU A 284 -18.40 -10.10 -25.31
N ILE A 285 -17.25 -10.17 -25.98
CA ILE A 285 -16.04 -10.72 -25.39
C ILE A 285 -15.41 -9.64 -24.50
N LEU A 286 -15.72 -9.66 -23.21
CA LEU A 286 -15.01 -8.92 -22.16
C LEU A 286 -13.62 -9.53 -21.99
N LEU A 287 -12.62 -8.99 -22.70
CA LEU A 287 -11.23 -9.22 -22.33
C LEU A 287 -10.89 -8.30 -21.15
N GLU A 288 -11.22 -8.74 -19.93
CA GLU A 288 -10.73 -8.10 -18.70
C GLU A 288 -9.21 -8.28 -18.62
N GLN A 289 -8.48 -7.31 -19.16
CA GLN A 289 -7.05 -7.21 -18.91
C GLN A 289 -6.87 -6.55 -17.54
N TYR A 290 -6.89 -7.36 -16.47
CA TYR A 290 -6.58 -6.91 -15.11
C TYR A 290 -5.16 -6.35 -15.06
N GLU A 291 -5.01 -5.03 -15.13
CA GLU A 291 -3.78 -4.39 -14.69
C GLU A 291 -3.70 -4.47 -13.17
N GLU A 292 -2.54 -4.85 -12.65
CA GLU A 292 -2.36 -4.97 -11.21
C GLU A 292 -2.30 -3.59 -10.57
N GLN A 293 -3.32 -3.30 -9.78
CA GLN A 293 -3.44 -2.12 -8.93
C GLN A 293 -2.25 -1.95 -7.98
N GLU A 294 -1.90 -0.68 -7.72
CA GLU A 294 -0.93 -0.27 -6.70
C GLU A 294 -1.33 -0.80 -5.32
N GLU A 295 -0.35 -1.27 -4.55
CA GLU A 295 -0.55 -1.88 -3.24
C GLU A 295 0.47 -1.33 -2.23
N VAL A 296 0.01 -0.88 -1.07
CA VAL A 296 0.88 -0.38 0.02
C VAL A 296 0.45 -0.96 1.37
N ASP A 297 1.42 -1.31 2.20
CA ASP A 297 1.14 -1.66 3.60
C ASP A 297 1.25 -0.41 4.48
N PHE A 298 0.21 -0.09 5.25
CA PHE A 298 0.17 1.05 6.16
C PHE A 298 -0.52 0.68 7.48
N VAL A 299 -0.14 1.34 8.58
CA VAL A 299 -0.72 1.07 9.91
C VAL A 299 -1.91 1.98 10.15
N THR A 300 -3.07 1.38 10.38
CA THR A 300 -4.27 2.08 10.88
C THR A 300 -4.86 1.29 12.03
N LYS A 301 -5.42 1.97 13.04
CA LYS A 301 -6.09 1.30 14.19
C LYS A 301 -5.20 0.26 14.87
N SER A 302 -3.91 0.57 15.01
CA SER A 302 -2.88 -0.32 15.58
C SER A 302 -2.65 -1.64 14.82
N ARG A 303 -3.11 -1.76 13.56
CA ARG A 303 -2.87 -2.91 12.68
C ARG A 303 -2.20 -2.47 11.38
N SER A 304 -1.18 -3.22 10.95
CA SER A 304 -0.62 -3.10 9.61
C SER A 304 -1.48 -3.87 8.63
N ASP A 305 -2.11 -3.19 7.69
CA ASP A 305 -2.93 -3.79 6.62
C ASP A 305 -2.39 -3.38 5.24
N SER A 306 -2.67 -4.22 4.24
CA SER A 306 -2.36 -3.93 2.84
C SER A 306 -3.58 -3.28 2.17
N TYR A 307 -3.34 -2.17 1.49
CA TYR A 307 -4.33 -1.38 0.79
C TYR A 307 -4.02 -1.34 -0.69
N ARG A 308 -5.01 -1.66 -1.52
CA ARG A 308 -4.80 -1.87 -2.95
C ARG A 308 -5.84 -1.14 -3.80
N GLY A 309 -5.35 -0.43 -4.83
CA GLY A 309 -6.19 0.26 -5.81
C GLY A 309 -6.90 1.49 -5.25
N ASP A 310 -8.15 1.68 -5.66
CA ASP A 310 -8.92 2.91 -5.41
C ASP A 310 -9.03 3.33 -3.94
N ILE A 311 -8.96 2.38 -3.00
CA ILE A 311 -8.99 2.68 -1.56
C ILE A 311 -7.88 3.64 -1.15
N LEU A 312 -6.73 3.60 -1.84
CA LEU A 312 -5.60 4.49 -1.62
C LEU A 312 -5.97 5.97 -1.81
N ASN A 313 -6.93 6.29 -2.69
CA ASN A 313 -7.41 7.66 -2.90
C ASN A 313 -8.23 8.19 -1.72
N TYR A 314 -8.72 7.32 -0.83
CA TYR A 314 -9.56 7.70 0.31
C TYR A 314 -8.84 7.59 1.64
N MET A 315 -7.60 7.08 1.63
CA MET A 315 -6.77 7.00 2.80
C MET A 315 -6.02 8.31 3.00
N ALA A 316 -5.95 8.75 4.25
CA ALA A 316 -5.04 9.79 4.67
C ALA A 316 -4.48 9.43 6.04
N GLY A 317 -3.17 9.31 6.14
CA GLY A 317 -2.52 8.80 7.34
C GLY A 317 -1.14 9.41 7.55
N MET A 318 -0.84 9.76 8.79
CA MET A 318 0.45 10.29 9.21
C MET A 318 0.98 9.46 10.38
N ASP A 319 2.05 8.72 10.15
CA ASP A 319 2.76 7.97 11.18
C ASP A 319 4.17 8.54 11.36
N LEU A 320 4.38 9.19 12.49
CA LEU A 320 5.66 9.76 12.92
C LEU A 320 6.20 9.05 14.18
N SER A 321 5.65 7.89 14.53
CA SER A 321 5.97 7.21 15.80
C SER A 321 7.39 6.66 15.87
N CYS A 322 7.86 6.36 17.08
CA CYS A 322 9.18 5.76 17.31
C CYS A 322 10.30 6.61 16.66
N ASN A 323 10.36 7.88 17.06
CA ASN A 323 11.37 8.86 16.64
C ASN A 323 11.81 9.69 17.87
N GLU A 324 12.55 10.77 17.64
CA GLU A 324 13.03 11.71 18.66
C GLU A 324 12.41 13.11 18.49
N PHE A 325 11.19 13.22 17.93
CA PHE A 325 10.52 14.51 17.73
C PHE A 325 10.29 15.23 19.08
N THR A 326 10.57 16.53 19.10
CA THR A 326 10.48 17.40 20.30
C THR A 326 9.50 18.55 20.06
N GLY A 327 9.28 19.37 21.09
CA GLY A 327 8.34 20.49 21.02
C GLY A 327 6.89 20.03 21.11
N ASP A 328 5.98 20.98 20.92
CA ASP A 328 4.55 20.75 21.11
C ASP A 328 3.92 20.16 19.84
N ILE A 329 2.78 19.47 20.00
CA ILE A 329 1.94 19.08 18.85
C ILE A 329 1.37 20.37 18.24
N PRO A 330 1.65 20.69 16.95
CA PRO A 330 1.14 21.91 16.34
C PRO A 330 -0.39 21.91 16.29
N PRO A 331 -1.08 22.95 16.81
CA PRO A 331 -2.53 23.08 16.70
C PRO A 331 -3.02 23.07 15.25
N GLU A 332 -2.18 23.50 14.31
CA GLU A 332 -2.41 23.52 12.88
C GLU A 332 -2.71 22.12 12.30
N LEU A 333 -2.25 21.04 12.95
CA LEU A 333 -2.59 19.67 12.53
C LEU A 333 -4.11 19.42 12.57
N GLY A 334 -4.88 20.20 13.35
CA GLY A 334 -6.35 20.15 13.34
C GLY A 334 -6.99 20.51 11.99
N ALA A 335 -6.24 21.14 11.06
CA ALA A 335 -6.72 21.48 9.73
C ALA A 335 -6.70 20.30 8.72
N LEU A 336 -6.12 19.16 9.09
CA LEU A 336 -5.99 17.97 8.24
C LEU A 336 -7.29 17.13 8.21
N ILE A 337 -8.41 17.76 7.84
CA ILE A 337 -9.78 17.21 8.00
C ILE A 337 -10.06 15.83 7.38
N ALA A 338 -9.22 15.37 6.45
CA ALA A 338 -9.35 14.09 5.78
C ALA A 338 -8.57 12.95 6.45
N ILE A 339 -7.69 13.26 7.42
CA ILE A 339 -6.84 12.27 8.07
C ILE A 339 -7.67 11.24 8.85
N ARG A 340 -7.34 9.97 8.66
CA ARG A 340 -7.97 8.81 9.29
C ARG A 340 -7.09 8.20 10.37
N ALA A 341 -5.77 8.25 10.21
CA ALA A 341 -4.82 7.71 11.17
C ALA A 341 -3.73 8.74 11.50
N LEU A 342 -3.56 9.04 12.78
CA LEU A 342 -2.51 9.90 13.30
C LEU A 342 -1.77 9.16 14.43
N ASN A 343 -0.51 8.85 14.20
CA ASN A 343 0.34 8.17 15.18
C ASN A 343 1.59 9.01 15.45
N LEU A 344 1.66 9.58 16.64
CA LEU A 344 2.78 10.39 17.14
C LEU A 344 3.48 9.72 18.34
N SER A 345 3.16 8.46 18.60
CA SER A 345 3.61 7.75 19.81
C SER A 345 5.13 7.55 19.84
N ASN A 346 5.68 7.29 21.02
CA ASN A 346 7.10 7.00 21.21
C ASN A 346 8.01 8.11 20.63
N ASN A 347 7.83 9.33 21.16
CA ASN A 347 8.59 10.52 20.82
C ASN A 347 8.92 11.33 22.11
N GLN A 348 9.42 12.55 21.95
CA GLN A 348 9.77 13.46 23.05
C GLN A 348 8.86 14.71 23.06
N LEU A 349 7.62 14.58 22.54
CA LEU A 349 6.70 15.70 22.39
C LEU A 349 6.23 16.24 23.74
N THR A 350 6.11 17.55 23.86
CA THR A 350 5.74 18.30 25.07
C THR A 350 4.43 19.06 24.88
N GLY A 351 4.10 19.93 25.84
CA GLY A 351 2.92 20.80 25.76
C GLY A 351 1.62 20.04 26.01
N SER A 352 0.50 20.66 25.67
CA SER A 352 -0.83 20.07 25.81
C SER A 352 -1.36 19.51 24.50
N ILE A 353 -2.24 18.52 24.55
CA ILE A 353 -2.98 18.04 23.38
C ILE A 353 -3.83 19.21 22.83
N PRO A 354 -3.63 19.66 21.58
CA PRO A 354 -4.36 20.79 21.03
C PRO A 354 -5.85 20.49 20.85
N LYS A 355 -6.71 21.45 21.25
CA LYS A 355 -8.17 21.35 21.10
C LYS A 355 -8.61 21.26 19.64
N SER A 356 -7.85 21.86 18.73
CA SER A 356 -8.10 21.85 17.29
C SER A 356 -8.05 20.45 16.69
N LEU A 357 -7.42 19.46 17.34
CA LEU A 357 -7.50 18.07 16.89
C LEU A 357 -8.95 17.53 16.90
N ALA A 358 -9.86 18.16 17.64
CA ALA A 358 -11.29 17.86 17.60
C ALA A 358 -11.94 18.12 16.22
N ASP A 359 -11.30 18.89 15.34
CA ASP A 359 -11.80 19.21 14.00
C ASP A 359 -11.53 18.08 12.98
N LEU A 360 -10.73 17.08 13.36
CA LEU A 360 -10.42 15.91 12.53
C LEU A 360 -11.58 14.91 12.48
N LYS A 361 -12.69 15.29 11.83
CA LYS A 361 -13.96 14.54 11.86
C LYS A 361 -13.95 13.17 11.16
N GLN A 362 -12.89 12.85 10.43
CA GLN A 362 -12.70 11.54 9.79
C GLN A 362 -11.68 10.66 10.53
N LEU A 363 -11.12 11.13 11.65
CA LEU A 363 -10.07 10.41 12.35
C LEU A 363 -10.63 9.14 13.00
N GLU A 364 -10.00 8.02 12.69
CA GLU A 364 -10.36 6.69 13.16
C GLU A 364 -9.37 6.15 14.20
N SER A 365 -8.11 6.59 14.15
CA SER A 365 -7.04 6.16 15.04
C SER A 365 -6.14 7.32 15.45
N MET A 366 -6.02 7.55 16.76
CA MET A 366 -5.11 8.54 17.34
C MET A 366 -4.25 7.88 18.42
N ASP A 367 -2.94 7.82 18.20
CA ASP A 367 -1.98 7.34 19.20
C ASP A 367 -0.95 8.43 19.52
N LEU A 368 -0.99 8.91 20.76
CA LEU A 368 -0.10 9.93 21.33
C LEU A 368 0.72 9.36 22.52
N SER A 369 0.72 8.05 22.69
CA SER A 369 1.34 7.40 23.84
C SER A 369 2.86 7.56 23.88
N HIS A 370 3.48 7.34 25.03
CA HIS A 370 4.93 7.39 25.21
C HIS A 370 5.54 8.73 24.74
N ASN A 371 5.09 9.82 25.35
CA ASN A 371 5.58 11.18 25.12
C ASN A 371 5.69 11.92 26.46
N LYS A 372 5.93 13.24 26.43
CA LYS A 372 5.98 14.14 27.60
C LYS A 372 4.80 15.12 27.61
N LEU A 373 3.67 14.73 27.01
CA LEU A 373 2.47 15.58 26.94
C LEU A 373 1.92 15.85 28.33
N SER A 374 1.32 17.01 28.53
CA SER A 374 0.85 17.52 29.81
C SER A 374 -0.49 18.24 29.67
N GLY A 375 -1.03 18.76 30.77
CA GLY A 375 -2.34 19.40 30.78
C GLY A 375 -3.49 18.38 30.76
N GLN A 376 -4.67 18.82 30.31
CA GLN A 376 -5.87 18.00 30.27
C GLN A 376 -6.10 17.40 28.89
N ILE A 377 -6.75 16.24 28.82
CA ILE A 377 -7.31 15.72 27.56
C ILE A 377 -8.49 16.62 27.17
N PRO A 378 -8.46 17.30 26.01
CA PRO A 378 -9.54 18.20 25.61
C PRO A 378 -10.88 17.47 25.48
N SER A 379 -11.90 17.97 26.17
CA SER A 379 -13.27 17.44 26.08
C SER A 379 -13.86 17.57 24.67
N GLU A 380 -13.36 18.51 23.88
CA GLU A 380 -13.75 18.76 22.50
C GLU A 380 -13.51 17.53 21.60
N LEU A 381 -12.53 16.68 21.94
CA LEU A 381 -12.24 15.43 21.22
C LEU A 381 -13.42 14.45 21.21
N ILE A 382 -14.37 14.57 22.16
CA ILE A 382 -15.62 13.80 22.16
C ILE A 382 -16.34 13.95 20.81
N GLY A 383 -16.23 15.11 20.14
CA GLY A 383 -16.86 15.38 18.86
C GLY A 383 -16.28 14.64 17.65
N ILE A 384 -15.29 13.74 17.82
CA ILE A 384 -14.73 12.88 16.78
C ILE A 384 -15.45 11.51 16.82
N ASN A 385 -16.64 11.44 16.24
CA ASN A 385 -17.49 10.24 16.36
C ASN A 385 -16.97 9.01 15.60
N THR A 386 -15.96 9.17 14.75
CA THR A 386 -15.31 8.10 13.97
C THR A 386 -14.15 7.42 14.71
N LEU A 387 -13.73 7.96 15.86
CA LEU A 387 -12.53 7.52 16.56
C LEU A 387 -12.74 6.14 17.20
N GLU A 388 -12.04 5.13 16.70
CA GLU A 388 -12.09 3.74 17.17
C GLU A 388 -10.91 3.38 18.07
N VAL A 389 -9.75 4.00 17.84
CA VAL A 389 -8.54 3.81 18.64
C VAL A 389 -8.06 5.14 19.18
N PHE A 390 -7.95 5.24 20.50
CA PHE A 390 -7.37 6.40 21.19
C PHE A 390 -6.42 5.90 22.26
N ILE A 391 -5.15 6.32 22.20
CA ILE A 391 -4.13 5.92 23.16
C ILE A 391 -3.31 7.15 23.55
N VAL A 392 -3.27 7.45 24.85
CA VAL A 392 -2.49 8.55 25.45
C VAL A 392 -1.62 8.07 26.61
N ALA A 393 -1.41 6.76 26.69
CA ALA A 393 -0.66 6.11 27.76
C ALA A 393 0.77 6.66 27.88
N TYR A 394 1.36 6.59 29.08
CA TYR A 394 2.72 7.00 29.39
C TYR A 394 3.03 8.43 28.94
N ASN A 395 2.30 9.38 29.54
CA ASN A 395 2.49 10.82 29.41
C ASN A 395 2.38 11.48 30.81
N ASN A 396 2.39 12.82 30.87
CA ASN A 396 2.19 13.60 32.09
C ASN A 396 0.81 14.31 32.09
N LEU A 397 -0.21 13.66 31.54
CA LEU A 397 -1.57 14.21 31.47
C LEU A 397 -2.25 14.21 32.85
N SER A 398 -3.20 15.12 33.00
CA SER A 398 -3.87 15.41 34.27
C SER A 398 -5.35 15.73 34.10
N GLY A 399 -6.10 15.67 35.20
CA GLY A 399 -7.51 16.04 35.20
C GLY A 399 -8.43 14.89 34.83
N ARG A 400 -9.69 15.22 34.56
CA ARG A 400 -10.73 14.22 34.30
C ARG A 400 -10.67 13.72 32.85
N VAL A 401 -10.68 12.40 32.67
CA VAL A 401 -10.83 11.76 31.37
C VAL A 401 -12.24 12.05 30.81
N PRO A 402 -12.38 12.42 29.51
CA PRO A 402 -13.68 12.51 28.87
C PRO A 402 -14.42 11.17 29.00
N ASP A 403 -15.65 11.16 29.51
CA ASP A 403 -16.38 9.92 29.85
C ASP A 403 -17.70 9.76 29.05
N LYS A 404 -17.78 10.38 27.87
CA LYS A 404 -18.95 10.36 26.99
C LYS A 404 -18.60 9.83 25.60
N ALA A 405 -19.62 9.41 24.86
CA ALA A 405 -19.50 8.88 23.51
C ALA A 405 -18.44 7.76 23.43
N GLN A 406 -17.63 7.74 22.38
CA GLN A 406 -16.55 6.76 22.16
C GLN A 406 -15.48 6.78 23.26
N PHE A 407 -15.30 7.88 24.00
CA PHE A 407 -14.32 7.90 25.09
C PHE A 407 -14.72 7.01 26.28
N SER A 408 -16.01 6.67 26.41
CA SER A 408 -16.47 5.72 27.41
C SER A 408 -16.14 4.25 27.06
N THR A 409 -15.72 3.97 25.82
CA THR A 409 -15.43 2.61 25.33
C THR A 409 -13.95 2.28 25.29
N PHE A 410 -13.05 3.25 25.47
CA PHE A 410 -11.61 3.00 25.47
C PHE A 410 -11.17 2.32 26.77
N ASP A 411 -10.22 1.39 26.64
CA ASP A 411 -9.74 0.59 27.75
C ASP A 411 -8.87 1.41 28.72
N VAL A 412 -8.72 0.89 29.94
CA VAL A 412 -7.83 1.46 30.97
C VAL A 412 -6.39 1.60 30.45
N SER A 413 -5.94 0.67 29.59
CA SER A 413 -4.62 0.71 28.97
C SER A 413 -4.39 1.95 28.10
N SER A 414 -5.45 2.54 27.51
CA SER A 414 -5.34 3.77 26.73
C SER A 414 -4.86 4.97 27.55
N TYR A 415 -4.99 4.92 28.87
CA TYR A 415 -4.69 6.03 29.78
C TYR A 415 -3.58 5.71 30.79
N GLU A 416 -3.06 4.48 30.79
CA GLU A 416 -2.06 3.99 31.75
C GLU A 416 -0.81 4.89 31.77
N GLY A 417 -0.09 4.95 32.89
CA GLY A 417 1.15 5.72 32.97
C GLY A 417 0.96 7.24 33.05
N ASN A 418 -0.26 7.75 33.26
CA ASN A 418 -0.58 9.15 33.56
C ASN A 418 -1.10 9.28 35.00
N PRO A 419 -0.24 9.55 36.00
CA PRO A 419 -0.63 9.48 37.42
C PRO A 419 -1.70 10.49 37.86
N SER A 420 -1.84 11.60 37.14
CA SER A 420 -2.75 12.69 37.49
C SER A 420 -4.10 12.63 36.75
N LEU A 421 -4.35 11.59 35.96
CA LEU A 421 -5.64 11.35 35.33
C LEU A 421 -6.62 10.65 36.29
N CYS A 422 -7.89 10.99 36.18
CA CYS A 422 -8.98 10.39 36.94
C CYS A 422 -10.31 10.43 36.17
N GLY A 423 -11.36 9.79 36.67
CA GLY A 423 -12.64 9.62 35.98
C GLY A 423 -12.68 8.33 35.15
N LEU A 424 -13.88 7.81 34.89
CA LEU A 424 -14.06 6.55 34.17
C LEU A 424 -13.35 6.58 32.80
N PRO A 425 -12.66 5.50 32.39
CA PRO A 425 -12.59 4.16 33.00
C PRO A 425 -11.61 4.03 34.19
N LEU A 426 -10.90 5.10 34.56
CA LEU A 426 -10.00 5.13 35.72
C LEU A 426 -10.76 5.32 37.04
N GLN A 427 -10.00 5.45 38.15
CA GLN A 427 -10.57 5.76 39.47
C GLN A 427 -11.28 7.12 39.46
N LYS A 428 -12.36 7.25 40.24
CA LYS A 428 -13.11 8.51 40.37
C LYS A 428 -12.19 9.62 40.89
N CYS A 429 -12.34 10.83 40.34
CA CYS A 429 -11.60 11.99 40.80
C CYS A 429 -11.97 12.31 42.26
N ASN A 430 -10.99 12.27 43.16
CA ASN A 430 -11.20 12.71 44.54
C ASN A 430 -11.33 14.24 44.57
N THR A 431 -12.51 14.74 44.92
CA THR A 431 -12.68 16.15 45.27
C THR A 431 -12.06 16.41 46.63
N SER A 432 -10.92 17.09 46.61
CA SER A 432 -10.14 17.65 47.73
C SER A 432 -9.32 16.69 48.60
N LYS A 433 -8.07 17.13 48.80
CA LYS A 433 -7.07 16.76 49.81
C LYS A 433 -7.48 15.64 50.77
N ASP A 434 -6.94 14.46 50.55
CA ASP A 434 -6.12 13.80 51.56
C ASP A 434 -5.33 12.64 50.94
N SER A 435 -4.02 12.70 51.15
CA SER A 435 -3.07 11.65 50.82
C SER A 435 -3.17 10.57 51.89
N VAL A 436 -3.71 9.39 51.58
CA VAL A 436 -3.19 8.14 52.16
C VAL A 436 -3.29 7.05 51.10
N ILE A 437 -2.12 6.69 50.58
CA ILE A 437 -1.88 5.48 49.81
C ILE A 437 -2.16 4.27 50.71
N SER A 438 -3.10 3.43 50.32
CA SER A 438 -3.10 2.02 50.71
C SER A 438 -3.28 1.18 49.45
N VAL A 439 -2.12 0.74 48.94
CA VAL A 439 -2.01 -0.29 47.92
C VAL A 439 -2.69 -1.54 48.44
N THR A 440 -3.76 -1.97 47.77
CA THR A 440 -4.20 -3.36 47.84
C THR A 440 -4.30 -3.89 46.41
N LEU A 441 -3.20 -4.46 45.93
CA LEU A 441 -3.16 -5.29 44.73
C LEU A 441 -4.08 -6.49 44.95
N ARG A 442 -5.28 -6.46 44.38
CA ARG A 442 -6.03 -7.68 44.07
C ARG A 442 -5.66 -8.10 42.66
N GLN A 443 -4.74 -9.06 42.57
CA GLN A 443 -4.63 -9.93 41.41
C GLN A 443 -5.98 -10.67 41.26
N ALA A 444 -6.80 -10.21 40.32
CA ALA A 444 -7.87 -11.01 39.75
C ALA A 444 -7.45 -11.37 38.33
N GLY A 445 -7.42 -12.68 38.06
CA GLY A 445 -6.78 -13.28 36.91
C GLY A 445 -7.36 -12.88 35.56
N LEU A 446 -6.47 -12.97 34.57
CA LEU A 446 -6.66 -13.68 33.31
C LEU A 446 -8.01 -13.51 32.60
N ALA A 447 -7.93 -12.75 31.51
CA ALA A 447 -8.70 -12.95 30.28
C ALA A 447 -10.24 -12.91 30.43
N GLN A 448 -10.79 -11.71 30.61
CA GLN A 448 -12.14 -11.44 30.13
C GLN A 448 -12.07 -10.60 28.86
N LYS A 449 -11.79 -11.31 27.79
CA LYS A 449 -12.17 -10.99 26.41
C LYS A 449 -13.63 -10.50 26.47
N PHE A 450 -13.89 -9.22 26.19
CA PHE A 450 -15.23 -8.80 25.76
C PHE A 450 -15.44 -9.35 24.34
N GLY A 451 -15.56 -10.68 24.26
CA GLY A 451 -16.15 -11.32 23.10
C GLY A 451 -17.60 -10.91 23.10
N ILE A 452 -18.03 -10.26 22.02
CA ILE A 452 -19.44 -10.27 21.64
C ILE A 452 -19.89 -11.73 21.83
N ASP A 453 -20.93 -11.97 22.63
CA ASP A 453 -21.44 -13.32 22.83
C ASP A 453 -21.66 -13.94 21.44
N PRO A 454 -20.88 -14.96 21.05
CA PRO A 454 -20.91 -15.50 19.69
C PRO A 454 -22.30 -15.94 19.31
N ILE A 455 -23.10 -16.34 20.30
CA ILE A 455 -24.49 -16.77 20.14
C ILE A 455 -25.37 -15.54 19.83
N SER A 456 -25.24 -14.45 20.58
CA SER A 456 -25.96 -13.19 20.34
C SER A 456 -25.59 -12.53 19.00
N PHE A 457 -24.31 -12.53 18.63
CA PHE A 457 -23.85 -12.04 17.32
C PHE A 457 -24.40 -12.90 16.18
N LEU A 458 -24.30 -14.22 16.30
CA LEU A 458 -24.77 -15.13 15.26
C LEU A 458 -26.30 -15.09 15.12
N SER A 459 -27.01 -14.95 16.24
CA SER A 459 -28.48 -14.85 16.25
C SER A 459 -28.95 -13.54 15.61
N SER A 460 -28.31 -12.42 15.93
CA SER A 460 -28.65 -11.13 15.32
C SER A 460 -28.33 -11.13 13.82
N PHE A 461 -27.16 -11.64 13.41
CA PHE A 461 -26.77 -11.78 12.00
C PHE A 461 -27.71 -12.70 11.21
N ALA A 462 -28.10 -13.85 11.78
CA ALA A 462 -29.05 -14.76 11.17
C ALA A 462 -30.44 -14.11 11.02
N ALA A 463 -30.90 -13.35 12.02
CA ALA A 463 -32.16 -12.64 11.94
C ALA A 463 -32.17 -11.58 10.82
N THR A 464 -31.11 -10.77 10.68
CA THR A 464 -31.00 -9.81 9.57
C THR A 464 -30.93 -10.49 8.22
N TYR A 465 -30.19 -11.60 8.11
CA TYR A 465 -30.11 -12.38 6.88
C TYR A 465 -31.48 -12.92 6.45
N VAL A 466 -32.26 -13.47 7.40
CA VAL A 466 -33.62 -13.97 7.12
C VAL A 466 -34.55 -12.85 6.69
N VAL A 467 -34.52 -11.69 7.36
CA VAL A 467 -35.34 -10.53 6.99
C VAL A 467 -34.98 -10.03 5.59
N TYR A 468 -33.70 -9.94 5.26
CA TYR A 468 -33.24 -9.54 3.93
C TYR A 468 -33.68 -10.54 2.86
N LEU A 469 -33.51 -11.84 3.11
CA LEU A 469 -33.92 -12.90 2.20
C LEU A 469 -35.43 -12.85 1.93
N LEU A 470 -36.25 -12.69 2.98
CA LEU A 470 -37.70 -12.57 2.85
C LEU A 470 -38.09 -11.31 2.07
N GLY A 471 -37.45 -10.17 2.36
CA GLY A 471 -37.66 -8.92 1.61
C GLY A 471 -37.31 -9.08 0.13
N PHE A 472 -36.19 -9.74 -0.18
CA PHE A 472 -35.76 -10.03 -1.54
C PHE A 472 -36.75 -10.93 -2.28
N VAL A 473 -37.21 -12.02 -1.64
CA VAL A 473 -38.23 -12.91 -2.22
C VAL A 473 -39.55 -12.17 -2.48
N ILE A 474 -39.97 -11.28 -1.57
CA ILE A 474 -41.17 -10.46 -1.76
C ILE A 474 -41.01 -9.53 -2.96
N VAL A 475 -39.84 -8.89 -3.14
CA VAL A 475 -39.57 -8.03 -4.32
C VAL A 475 -39.66 -8.83 -5.62
N LEU A 476 -39.08 -10.03 -5.66
CA LEU A 476 -39.17 -10.92 -6.83
C LEU A 476 -40.59 -11.47 -7.06
N TYR A 477 -41.39 -11.63 -6.01
CA TYR A 477 -42.77 -12.09 -6.12
C TYR A 477 -43.70 -10.98 -6.64
N VAL A 478 -43.56 -9.76 -6.12
CA VAL A 478 -44.41 -8.62 -6.47
C VAL A 478 -44.09 -8.05 -7.84
N ASN A 479 -42.81 -8.05 -8.24
CA ASN A 479 -42.39 -7.42 -9.48
C ASN A 479 -41.85 -8.43 -10.52
N PRO A 480 -42.65 -8.78 -11.55
CA PRO A 480 -42.26 -9.76 -12.56
C PRO A 480 -41.05 -9.34 -13.40
N ASN A 481 -40.76 -8.03 -13.52
CA ASN A 481 -39.58 -7.55 -14.24
C ASN A 481 -38.28 -7.86 -13.48
N TRP A 482 -38.24 -7.63 -12.16
CA TRP A 482 -37.09 -7.97 -11.32
C TRP A 482 -36.87 -9.48 -11.24
N ARG A 483 -37.96 -10.26 -11.22
CA ARG A 483 -37.90 -11.72 -11.33
C ARG A 483 -37.21 -12.18 -12.61
N GLY A 484 -37.56 -11.59 -13.75
CA GLY A 484 -36.93 -11.92 -15.04
C GLY A 484 -35.43 -11.59 -15.06
N LEU A 485 -35.07 -10.38 -14.62
CA LEU A 485 -33.67 -9.95 -14.53
C LEU A 485 -32.83 -10.84 -13.60
N TRP A 486 -33.40 -11.23 -12.45
CA TRP A 486 -32.73 -12.11 -11.50
C TRP A 486 -32.50 -13.51 -12.07
N PHE A 487 -33.49 -14.11 -12.74
CA PHE A 487 -33.30 -15.43 -13.35
C PHE A 487 -32.26 -15.39 -14.48
N ASN A 488 -32.23 -14.33 -15.29
CA ASN A 488 -31.19 -14.16 -16.31
C ASN A 488 -29.80 -14.00 -15.70
N PHE A 489 -29.68 -13.28 -14.59
CA PHE A 489 -28.41 -13.14 -13.85
C PHE A 489 -27.94 -14.49 -13.29
N ILE A 490 -28.83 -15.27 -12.68
CA ILE A 490 -28.51 -16.61 -12.16
C ILE A 490 -28.10 -17.56 -13.29
N ASP A 491 -28.79 -17.51 -14.43
CA ASP A 491 -28.46 -18.34 -15.59
C ASP A 491 -27.08 -17.99 -16.17
N ALA A 492 -26.73 -16.70 -16.22
CA ALA A 492 -25.39 -16.23 -16.59
C ALA A 492 -24.32 -16.69 -15.58
N CYS A 493 -24.60 -16.63 -14.27
CA CYS A 493 -23.69 -17.14 -13.24
C CYS A 493 -23.52 -18.66 -13.30
N LEU A 494 -24.59 -19.42 -13.53
CA LEU A 494 -24.53 -20.87 -13.68
C LEU A 494 -23.74 -21.28 -14.93
N SER A 495 -23.92 -20.55 -16.02
CA SER A 495 -23.14 -20.72 -17.26
C SER A 495 -21.65 -20.42 -17.06
N PHE A 496 -21.32 -19.48 -16.17
CA PHE A 496 -19.94 -19.15 -15.81
C PHE A 496 -19.30 -20.19 -14.87
N ILE A 497 -20.08 -20.77 -13.94
CA ILE A 497 -19.59 -21.72 -12.93
C ILE A 497 -19.53 -23.15 -13.47
N PHE A 498 -20.44 -23.54 -14.37
CA PHE A 498 -20.51 -24.88 -14.99
C PHE A 498 -20.47 -24.82 -16.52
N PRO A 499 -19.29 -24.62 -17.13
CA PRO A 499 -19.17 -24.60 -18.59
C PRO A 499 -19.37 -25.99 -19.27
N PHE A 500 -19.63 -27.06 -18.51
CA PHE A 500 -19.72 -28.44 -19.00
C PHE A 500 -20.99 -29.18 -18.57
N CYS A 501 -22.17 -28.61 -18.85
CA CYS A 501 -23.42 -29.38 -18.87
C CYS A 501 -24.38 -28.86 -19.96
N SER A 502 -23.92 -28.82 -21.20
CA SER A 502 -24.79 -29.05 -22.35
C SER A 502 -24.01 -29.80 -23.43
N LYS A 503 -24.56 -30.95 -23.82
CA LYS A 503 -24.23 -31.67 -25.05
C LYS A 503 -25.29 -31.29 -26.08
#